data_AF-A0A8S2S0B7-F1
#
_entry.id   AF-A0A8S2S0B7-F1
#
_cell.length_a   1.000
_cell.length_b   1.000
_cell.length_c   1.000
_cell.angle_alpha   90.00
_cell.angle_beta   90.00
_cell.angle_gamma   90.00
#
_symmetry.space_group_name_H-M   'P 1'
#
loop_
_entity.id
_entity.type
_entity.pdbx_description
1 polymer ?
#
loop_
_entity_poly.entity_id
_entity_poly.type
_entity_poly.pdbx_seq_one_letter_code
_entity_poly.pdbx_strand_id
1 'polypeptide(L)'
;KFLQFDSGPGDHRLIIFSSPEQLKILEETEEILIDGTFKVTPVIFTQLYTIHGVYRNCAFPLVFALLSDKQQQTYQRLINELRRLCPSWNPKSVMVDFE
;
A
#
# COMPACT_ATOMS: atom_id res chain seq x y z
N LYS A 1 -8.40 9.87 10.32
CA LYS A 1 -7.43 10.54 9.43
C LYS A 1 -7.11 9.58 8.29
N PHE A 2 -7.13 10.03 7.03
CA PHE A 2 -6.95 9.14 5.86
C PHE A 2 -5.54 9.18 5.27
N LEU A 3 -4.87 10.33 5.26
CA LEU A 3 -3.45 10.43 4.89
C LEU A 3 -2.58 9.93 6.06
N GLN A 4 -1.85 8.84 5.84
CA GLN A 4 -1.00 8.20 6.86
C GLN A 4 0.46 8.59 6.74
N PHE A 5 0.96 8.73 5.51
CA PHE A 5 2.35 9.09 5.25
C PHE A 5 2.46 9.94 3.99
N ASP A 6 3.32 10.95 4.03
CA ASP A 6 3.79 11.70 2.86
C ASP A 6 5.27 11.98 3.09
N SER A 7 6.13 11.49 2.20
CA SER A 7 7.57 11.75 2.28
C SER A 7 7.94 13.20 2.04
N GLY A 8 6.98 14.03 1.62
CA GLY A 8 7.22 15.39 1.16
C GLY A 8 7.62 15.46 -0.32
N PRO A 9 7.79 16.67 -0.85
CA PRO A 9 8.16 16.89 -2.25
C PRO A 9 9.54 16.32 -2.57
N GLY A 10 9.69 15.75 -3.77
CA GLY A 10 10.94 15.19 -4.29
C GLY A 10 10.70 14.11 -5.35
N ASP A 11 11.76 13.69 -6.03
CA ASP A 11 11.68 12.77 -7.17
C ASP A 11 11.24 11.34 -6.80
N HIS A 12 11.37 10.97 -5.53
CA HIS A 12 11.01 9.66 -5.00
C HIS A 12 9.90 9.77 -3.96
N ARG A 13 8.87 10.57 -4.26
CA ARG A 13 7.76 10.83 -3.36
C ARG A 13 6.93 9.57 -3.15
N LEU A 14 6.59 9.32 -1.90
CA LEU A 14 5.73 8.23 -1.46
C LEU A 14 4.61 8.82 -0.62
N ILE A 15 3.37 8.55 -1.01
CA ILE A 15 2.19 8.92 -0.22
C ILE A 15 1.39 7.65 0.08
N ILE A 16 0.98 7.48 1.33
CA ILE A 16 0.18 6.33 1.78
C ILE A 16 -1.12 6.84 2.39
N PHE A 17 -2.23 6.30 1.89
CA PHE A 17 -3.58 6.54 2.37
C PHE A 17 -4.20 5.25 2.93
N SER A 18 -4.82 5.38 4.09
CA SER A 18 -5.60 4.34 4.75
C SER A 18 -6.37 4.97 5.93
N SER A 19 -7.51 4.42 6.32
CA SER A 19 -8.18 4.77 7.57
C SER A 19 -7.61 3.96 8.75
N PRO A 20 -7.75 4.44 10.00
CA PRO A 20 -7.36 3.65 11.17
C PRO A 20 -8.04 2.27 11.23
N GLU A 21 -9.29 2.18 10.79
CA GLU A 21 -10.04 0.93 10.71
C GLU A 21 -9.47 -0.01 9.63
N GLN A 22 -9.10 0.52 8.46
CA GLN A 22 -8.44 -0.25 7.42
C GLN A 22 -7.08 -0.79 7.86
N LEU A 23 -6.28 0.00 8.60
CA LEU A 23 -5.00 -0.45 9.16
C LEU A 23 -5.19 -1.56 10.20
N LYS A 24 -6.23 -1.49 11.05
CA LYS A 24 -6.56 -2.58 11.97
C LYS A 24 -6.93 -3.87 11.23
N ILE A 25 -7.77 -3.76 10.20
CA ILE A 25 -8.12 -4.91 9.36
C ILE A 25 -6.86 -5.48 8.69
N LEU A 26 -5.96 -4.61 8.22
CA LEU A 26 -4.70 -5.05 7.59
C LEU A 26 -3.85 -5.90 8.54
N GLU A 27 -3.75 -5.51 9.82
CA GLU A 27 -3.05 -6.31 10.84
C GLU A 27 -3.72 -7.65 11.15
N GLU A 28 -5.05 -7.73 11.03
CA GLU A 28 -5.83 -8.95 11.26
C GLU A 28 -5.82 -9.90 10.05
N THR A 29 -5.51 -9.41 8.85
CA THR A 29 -5.56 -10.21 7.62
C THR A 29 -4.32 -11.07 7.42
N GLU A 30 -4.53 -12.36 7.14
CA GLU A 30 -3.45 -13.30 6.84
C GLU A 30 -3.13 -13.38 5.33
N GLU A 31 -4.09 -13.02 4.48
CA GLU A 31 -3.94 -13.06 3.03
C GLU A 31 -4.13 -11.65 2.48
N ILE A 32 -3.16 -11.22 1.66
CA ILE A 32 -3.23 -9.95 0.96
C ILE A 32 -3.12 -10.15 -0.56
N LEU A 33 -3.86 -9.32 -1.29
CA LEU A 33 -3.80 -9.20 -2.73
C LEU A 33 -3.28 -7.81 -3.07
N ILE A 34 -2.32 -7.71 -3.97
CA ILE A 34 -1.69 -6.46 -4.33
C ILE A 34 -1.87 -6.22 -5.82
N ASP A 35 -2.38 -5.04 -6.15
CA ASP A 35 -2.61 -4.58 -7.51
C ASP A 35 -2.00 -3.19 -7.72
N GLY A 36 -1.37 -2.96 -8.86
CA GLY A 36 -0.58 -1.77 -9.14
C GLY A 36 -0.98 -1.11 -10.45
N THR A 37 -2.03 -0.30 -10.47
CA THR A 37 -2.59 0.28 -11.70
C THR A 37 -1.91 1.58 -12.17
N PHE A 38 -1.70 1.71 -13.48
CA PHE A 38 -1.07 2.88 -14.14
C PHE A 38 -2.05 3.89 -14.73
N LYS A 39 -3.32 3.50 -14.92
CA LYS A 39 -4.24 4.27 -15.79
C LYS A 39 -4.73 5.58 -15.16
N VAL A 40 -4.45 5.84 -13.89
CA VAL A 40 -5.01 6.98 -13.13
C VAL A 40 -3.99 7.55 -12.13
N THR A 41 -2.80 7.97 -12.58
CA THR A 41 -1.84 8.68 -11.71
C THR A 41 -1.59 10.11 -12.18
N PRO A 42 -1.48 11.09 -11.24
CA PRO A 42 -0.98 12.42 -11.57
C PRO A 42 0.43 12.34 -12.16
N VAL A 43 0.83 13.31 -12.99
CA VAL A 43 2.13 13.33 -13.71
C VAL A 43 3.35 13.07 -12.83
N ILE A 44 3.28 13.38 -11.53
CA ILE A 44 4.36 13.18 -10.56
C ILE A 44 4.45 11.77 -9.95
N PHE A 45 3.50 10.87 -10.27
CA PHE A 45 3.47 9.49 -9.80
C PHE A 45 3.36 8.53 -10.98
N THR A 46 4.11 7.44 -10.91
CA THR A 46 4.12 6.41 -11.95
C THR A 46 3.09 5.33 -11.69
N GLN A 47 2.72 5.07 -10.44
CA GLN A 47 1.81 3.97 -10.09
C GLN A 47 0.94 4.28 -8.88
N LEU A 48 -0.34 3.89 -8.96
CA LEU A 48 -1.20 3.72 -7.80
C LEU A 48 -1.11 2.25 -7.37
N TYR A 49 -0.52 2.02 -6.20
CA TYR A 49 -0.33 0.70 -5.62
C TYR A 49 -1.38 0.46 -4.54
N THR A 50 -2.15 -0.61 -4.67
CA THR A 50 -3.26 -0.93 -3.76
C THR A 50 -3.03 -2.27 -3.08
N ILE A 51 -3.22 -2.29 -1.77
CA ILE A 51 -3.14 -3.52 -0.98
C ILE A 51 -4.53 -3.83 -0.46
N HIS A 52 -5.02 -5.00 -0.84
CA HIS A 52 -6.28 -5.55 -0.41
C HIS A 52 -6.03 -6.63 0.63
N GLY A 53 -6.76 -6.58 1.75
CA GLY A 53 -6.79 -7.69 2.70
C GLY A 53 -8.01 -8.57 2.43
N VAL A 54 -7.82 -9.88 2.46
CA VAL A 54 -8.94 -10.83 2.45
C VAL A 54 -9.48 -10.93 3.87
N TYR A 55 -10.60 -10.28 4.12
CA TYR A 55 -11.25 -10.25 5.42
C TYR A 55 -12.67 -10.78 5.28
N ARG A 56 -13.06 -11.77 6.09
CA ARG A 56 -14.39 -12.41 6.02
C ARG A 56 -14.77 -12.87 4.61
N ASN A 57 -13.83 -13.50 3.90
CA ASN A 57 -13.98 -14.01 2.52
C ASN A 57 -14.27 -12.93 1.46
N CYS A 58 -13.97 -11.66 1.73
CA CYS A 58 -14.06 -10.57 0.77
C CYS A 58 -12.74 -9.80 0.72
N ALA A 59 -12.33 -9.40 -0.47
CA ALA A 59 -11.17 -8.54 -0.65
C ALA A 59 -11.58 -7.07 -0.46
N PHE A 60 -10.99 -6.40 0.53
CA PHE A 60 -11.21 -4.98 0.78
C PHE A 60 -9.96 -4.20 0.47
N PRO A 61 -10.03 -3.05 -0.23
CA PRO A 61 -8.88 -2.18 -0.38
C PRO A 61 -8.59 -1.52 0.97
N LEU A 62 -7.41 -1.79 1.52
CA LEU A 62 -7.00 -1.32 2.85
C LEU A 62 -5.95 -0.22 2.77
N VAL A 63 -5.08 -0.27 1.76
CA VAL A 63 -4.02 0.72 1.55
C VAL A 63 -4.02 1.17 0.10
N PHE A 64 -3.89 2.48 -0.09
CA PHE A 64 -3.62 3.09 -1.38
C PHE A 64 -2.30 3.86 -1.27
N ALA A 65 -1.34 3.58 -2.15
CA ALA A 65 -0.05 4.23 -2.16
C ALA A 65 0.26 4.81 -3.53
N LEU A 66 0.68 6.08 -3.57
CA LEU A 66 1.18 6.71 -4.78
C LEU A 66 2.71 6.59 -4.79
N LEU A 67 3.23 5.93 -5.83
CA LEU A 67 4.66 5.63 -6.00
C LEU A 67 5.23 6.42 -7.19
N SER A 68 6.39 7.05 -6.99
CA SER A 68 7.05 7.81 -8.06
C SER A 68 7.71 6.94 -9.13
N ASP A 69 8.03 5.68 -8.85
CA ASP A 69 8.60 4.73 -9.82
C ASP A 69 8.23 3.28 -9.47
N LYS A 70 8.67 2.34 -10.32
CA LYS A 70 8.50 0.89 -10.13
C LYS A 70 9.76 0.20 -9.59
N GLN A 71 10.65 0.92 -8.92
CA GLN A 71 11.92 0.35 -8.47
C GLN A 71 11.71 -0.47 -7.20
N GLN A 72 12.48 -1.55 -7.04
CA GLN A 72 12.46 -2.39 -5.84
C GLN A 72 12.61 -1.56 -4.56
N GLN A 73 13.46 -0.52 -4.59
CA GLN A 73 13.70 0.34 -3.43
C GLN A 73 12.44 1.12 -3.02
N THR A 74 11.60 1.52 -3.97
CA THR A 74 10.34 2.23 -3.70
C THR A 74 9.33 1.31 -3.04
N TYR A 75 9.19 0.06 -3.50
CA TYR A 75 8.35 -0.94 -2.83
C TYR A 75 8.86 -1.28 -1.42
N GLN A 76 10.18 -1.41 -1.24
CA GLN A 76 10.77 -1.64 0.08
C GLN A 76 10.47 -0.49 1.04
N ARG A 77 10.54 0.77 0.57
CA ARG A 77 10.16 1.94 1.37
C ARG A 77 8.68 1.88 1.77
N LEU A 78 7.78 1.59 0.83
CA LEU A 78 6.35 1.40 1.12
C LEU A 78 6.13 0.35 2.21
N ILE A 79 6.70 -0.84 2.06
CA ILE A 79 6.56 -1.94 3.04
C ILE A 79 7.12 -1.55 4.41
N ASN A 80 8.25 -0.84 4.45
CA ASN A 80 8.83 -0.38 5.71
C ASN A 80 7.96 0.65 6.43
N GLU A 81 7.36 1.61 5.70
CA GLU A 81 6.41 2.54 6.31
C GLU A 81 5.14 1.83 6.78
N LEU A 82 4.64 0.84 6.03
CA LEU A 82 3.50 0.03 6.45
C LEU A 82 3.78 -0.76 7.73
N ARG A 83 4.98 -1.34 7.87
CA ARG A 83 5.39 -2.01 9.12
C ARG A 83 5.50 -1.06 10.32
N ARG A 84 5.77 0.24 10.09
CA ARG A 84 5.73 1.25 11.15
C ARG A 84 4.30 1.63 11.52
N LEU A 85 3.42 1.74 10.53
CA LEU A 85 2.00 2.03 10.73
C LEU A 85 1.24 0.86 11.36
N CYS A 86 1.63 -0.36 11.03
CA CYS A 86 1.04 -1.62 11.46
C CYS A 86 2.12 -2.59 11.97
N PRO A 87 2.63 -2.42 13.20
CA PRO A 87 3.72 -3.24 13.74
C PRO A 87 3.38 -4.74 13.87
N SER A 88 2.11 -5.08 13.98
CA SER A 88 1.65 -6.47 14.06
C SER A 88 1.32 -7.09 12.70
N TRP A 89 1.46 -6.34 11.61
CA TRP A 89 1.17 -6.83 10.26
C TRP A 89 2.15 -7.93 9.83
N ASN A 90 1.61 -9.13 9.64
CA ASN A 90 2.37 -10.32 9.27
C ASN A 90 1.54 -11.25 8.36
N PRO A 91 1.34 -10.87 7.09
CA PRO A 91 0.58 -11.69 6.15
C PRO A 91 1.30 -13.01 5.90
N LYS A 92 0.53 -14.11 5.87
CA LYS A 92 1.02 -15.46 5.57
C LYS A 92 1.03 -15.75 4.07
N SER A 93 0.12 -15.13 3.33
CA SER A 93 0.01 -15.26 1.88
C SER A 93 -0.03 -13.89 1.23
N VAL A 94 0.77 -13.72 0.18
CA VAL A 94 0.82 -12.50 -0.62
C VAL A 94 0.66 -12.90 -2.08
N MET A 95 -0.41 -12.42 -2.69
CA MET A 95 -0.61 -12.51 -4.14
C MET A 95 -0.38 -11.13 -4.74
N VAL A 96 0.47 -11.06 -5.75
CA VAL A 96 0.79 -9.81 -6.45
C VAL A 96 0.73 -10.06 -7.93
N ASP A 97 0.09 -9.15 -8.66
CA ASP A 97 0.17 -9.18 -10.12
C ASP A 97 1.45 -8.50 -10.61
N PHE A 98 2.01 -9.00 -11.71
CA PHE A 98 3.22 -8.43 -12.32
C PHE A 98 2.83 -7.46 -13.43
N GLU A 99 2.96 -6.16 -13.14
CA GLU A 99 2.60 -5.06 -14.06
C GLU A 99 3.72 -4.03 -14.28
#